data_AF-A0A1Z1ST19-F1
#
_entry.id   AF-A0A1Z1ST19-F1
#
_cell.length_a   1.000
_cell.length_b   1.000
_cell.length_c   1.000
_cell.angle_alpha   90.00
_cell.angle_beta   90.00
_cell.angle_gamma   90.00
#
_symmetry.space_group_name_H-M   'P 1'
#
loop_
_entity.id
_entity.type
_entity.pdbx_description
1 polymer ?
#
loop_
_entity_poly.entity_id
_entity_poly.type
_entity_poly.pdbx_seq_one_letter_code
_entity_poly.pdbx_strand_id
1 'polypeptide(L)'
;MDEYDHTLVSLVVVGAFIALGKMLVANEVITLRLFIGRIILGSAVSVVAGALLILWPGIHPIAVMGIGSALGIAGYQLVEIWLRKKGNELFSRKKN
;
A
#
# COMPACT_ATOMS: atom_id res chain seq x y z
N MET A 1 -17.54 -6.70 25.75
CA MET A 1 -16.27 -6.03 25.43
C MET A 1 -15.53 -6.95 24.47
N ASP A 2 -16.10 -7.21 23.28
CA ASP A 2 -15.72 -8.37 22.45
C ASP A 2 -15.39 -7.97 21.00
N GLU A 3 -15.96 -6.88 20.49
CA GLU A 3 -15.75 -6.44 19.09
C GLU A 3 -14.29 -6.03 18.78
N TYR A 4 -13.60 -5.48 19.79
CA TYR A 4 -12.24 -4.95 19.62
C TYR A 4 -11.21 -6.07 19.44
N ASP A 5 -11.35 -7.15 20.18
CA ASP A 5 -10.45 -8.31 20.11
C ASP A 5 -10.58 -9.01 18.75
N HIS A 6 -11.80 -9.17 18.25
CA HIS A 6 -12.03 -9.73 16.91
C HIS A 6 -11.50 -8.82 15.80
N THR A 7 -11.63 -7.50 15.93
CA THR A 7 -11.11 -6.56 14.95
C THR A 7 -9.59 -6.61 14.89
N LEU A 8 -8.92 -6.63 16.04
CA LEU A 8 -7.46 -6.74 16.14
C LEU A 8 -6.95 -8.06 15.58
N VAL A 9 -7.60 -9.18 15.90
CA VAL A 9 -7.24 -10.49 15.35
C VAL A 9 -7.40 -10.50 13.82
N SER A 10 -8.49 -9.93 13.29
CA SER A 10 -8.70 -9.85 11.85
C SER A 10 -7.61 -9.03 11.14
N LEU A 11 -7.18 -7.90 11.74
CA LEU A 11 -6.11 -7.06 11.22
C LEU A 11 -4.77 -7.79 11.21
N VAL A 12 -4.46 -8.56 12.25
CA VAL A 12 -3.24 -9.37 12.32
C VAL A 12 -3.26 -10.45 11.24
N VAL A 13 -4.39 -11.15 11.06
CA VAL A 13 -4.52 -12.20 10.04
C VAL A 13 -4.37 -11.63 8.63
N VAL A 14 -5.06 -10.53 8.32
CA VAL A 14 -4.95 -9.86 7.01
C VAL A 14 -3.53 -9.34 6.81
N GLY A 15 -2.91 -8.75 7.83
CA GLY A 15 -1.52 -8.29 7.81
C GLY A 15 -0.54 -9.42 7.51
N ALA A 16 -0.74 -10.60 8.10
CA ALA A 16 0.06 -11.79 7.84
C ALA A 16 -0.09 -12.28 6.40
N PHE A 17 -1.32 -12.32 5.85
CA PHE A 17 -1.55 -12.66 4.45
C PHE A 17 -0.88 -11.67 3.48
N ILE A 18 -0.95 -10.37 3.77
CA ILE A 18 -0.27 -9.34 2.96
C ILE A 18 1.26 -9.53 3.03
N ALA A 19 1.81 -9.80 4.22
CA ALA A 19 3.23 -10.05 4.40
C ALA A 19 3.69 -11.29 3.61
N LEU A 20 2.92 -12.38 3.64
CA LEU A 20 3.16 -13.58 2.85
C LEU A 20 3.13 -13.31 1.34
N GLY A 21 2.10 -12.60 0.86
CA GLY A 21 2.01 -12.21 -0.55
C GLY A 21 3.20 -11.34 -0.98
N LYS A 22 3.65 -10.43 -0.12
CA LYS A 22 4.86 -9.63 -0.37
C LYS A 22 6.12 -10.46 -0.39
N MET A 23 6.27 -11.46 0.49
CA MET A 23 7.42 -12.36 0.47
C MET A 23 7.45 -13.25 -0.78
N LEU A 24 6.29 -13.62 -1.33
CA LEU A 24 6.20 -14.36 -2.60
C LEU A 24 6.61 -13.51 -3.82
N VAL A 25 6.40 -12.19 -3.76
CA VAL A 25 6.58 -11.29 -4.91
C VAL A 25 7.87 -10.46 -4.82
N ALA A 26 8.37 -10.14 -3.63
CA ALA A 26 9.45 -9.19 -3.42
C ALA A 26 10.68 -9.83 -2.73
N ASN A 27 11.82 -9.82 -3.42
CA ASN A 27 13.13 -10.25 -2.89
C ASN A 27 13.94 -9.06 -2.35
N GLU A 28 13.28 -8.13 -1.67
CA GLU A 28 13.82 -6.80 -1.39
C GLU A 28 13.86 -6.48 0.10
N VAL A 29 15.01 -5.98 0.58
CA VAL A 29 15.19 -5.53 1.96
C VAL A 29 14.31 -4.29 2.20
N ILE A 30 13.23 -4.44 2.97
CA ILE A 30 12.34 -3.33 3.30
C ILE A 30 13.09 -2.34 4.20
N THR A 31 13.46 -1.19 3.66
CA THR A 31 14.01 -0.08 4.46
C THR A 31 12.87 0.67 5.17
N LEU A 32 13.11 1.16 6.39
CA LEU A 32 12.09 1.85 7.21
C LEU A 32 11.47 3.07 6.48
N ARG A 33 12.27 3.76 5.67
CA ARG A 33 11.83 4.87 4.81
C ARG A 33 10.81 4.43 3.76
N LEU A 34 11.03 3.28 3.11
CA LEU A 34 10.07 2.73 2.15
C LEU A 34 8.79 2.28 2.85
N PHE A 35 8.90 1.68 4.03
CA PHE A 35 7.76 1.20 4.80
C PHE A 35 6.78 2.33 5.13
N ILE A 36 7.29 3.44 5.67
CA ILE A 36 6.47 4.62 5.99
C ILE A 36 5.86 5.24 4.73
N GLY A 37 6.65 5.36 3.64
CA GLY A 37 6.14 5.84 2.36
C GLY A 37 5.00 4.98 1.80
N ARG A 38 5.08 3.65 1.95
CA ARG A 38 4.04 2.70 1.54
C ARG A 38 2.75 2.88 2.32
N ILE A 39 2.84 3.09 3.63
CA ILE A 39 1.66 3.35 4.48
C ILE A 39 0.95 4.63 4.01
N ILE A 40 1.69 5.71 3.79
CA ILE A 40 1.11 6.99 3.39
C ILE A 40 0.41 6.88 2.02
N LEU A 41 1.07 6.28 1.03
CA LEU A 41 0.48 6.12 -0.31
C LEU A 41 -0.75 5.21 -0.30
N GLY A 42 -0.68 4.07 0.40
CA GLY A 42 -1.82 3.16 0.51
C GLY A 42 -3.02 3.81 1.19
N SER A 43 -2.78 4.55 2.28
CA SER A 43 -3.83 5.28 3.00
C SER A 43 -4.48 6.38 2.14
N ALA A 44 -3.68 7.17 1.41
CA ALA A 44 -4.19 8.19 0.50
C ALA A 44 -5.07 7.59 -0.61
N VAL A 45 -4.63 6.51 -1.25
CA VAL A 45 -5.42 5.86 -2.31
C VAL A 45 -6.69 5.21 -1.77
N SER A 46 -6.64 4.64 -0.56
CA SER A 46 -7.84 4.11 0.10
C SER A 46 -8.88 5.19 0.41
N VAL A 47 -8.43 6.40 0.80
CA VAL A 47 -9.33 7.54 1.01
C VAL A 47 -9.96 7.99 -0.32
N VAL A 48 -9.19 8.03 -1.41
CA VAL A 48 -9.71 8.35 -2.74
C VAL A 48 -10.74 7.32 -3.21
N ALA A 49 -10.50 6.03 -2.94
CA ALA A 49 -11.48 4.98 -3.23
C ALA A 49 -12.78 5.16 -2.42
N GLY A 50 -12.69 5.50 -1.13
CA GLY A 50 -13.86 5.84 -0.32
C GLY A 50 -14.60 7.08 -0.83
N ALA A 51 -13.87 8.12 -1.24
CA ALA A 51 -14.46 9.34 -1.81
C ALA A 51 -15.17 9.09 -3.14
N LEU A 52 -14.69 8.14 -3.96
CA LEU A 52 -15.34 7.74 -5.21
C LEU A 52 -16.74 7.14 -4.99
N LEU A 53 -16.97 6.42 -3.87
CA LEU A 53 -18.32 5.95 -3.51
C LEU A 53 -19.28 7.10 -3.21
N ILE A 54 -18.77 8.18 -2.61
CA ILE A 54 -19.57 9.38 -2.29
C ILE A 54 -19.94 10.14 -3.57
N LEU A 55 -19.00 10.26 -4.51
CA LEU A 55 -19.21 10.94 -5.79
C LEU A 55 -20.08 10.14 -6.76
N TRP A 56 -20.12 8.81 -6.65
CA TRP A 56 -20.83 7.92 -7.56
C TRP A 56 -21.65 6.86 -6.79
N PRO A 57 -22.83 7.23 -6.26
CA PRO A 57 -23.63 6.36 -5.39
C PRO A 57 -24.29 5.16 -6.09
N GLY A 58 -24.10 5.00 -7.41
CA GLY A 58 -24.61 3.86 -8.20
C GLY A 58 -23.59 2.74 -8.45
N ILE A 59 -22.34 2.89 -8.01
CA ILE A 59 -21.30 1.89 -8.24
C ILE A 59 -21.31 0.86 -7.10
N HIS A 60 -21.24 -0.43 -7.46
CA HIS A 60 -21.20 -1.52 -6.50
C HIS A 60 -19.99 -1.35 -5.56
N PRO A 61 -20.15 -1.40 -4.21
CA PRO A 61 -19.07 -1.13 -3.25
C PRO A 61 -17.82 -1.98 -3.47
N ILE A 62 -18.01 -3.25 -3.84
CA ILE A 62 -16.93 -4.19 -4.16
C ILE A 62 -16.10 -3.74 -5.39
N ALA A 63 -16.73 -3.13 -6.39
CA ALA A 63 -16.03 -2.64 -7.57
C ALA A 63 -15.13 -1.45 -7.24
N VAL A 64 -15.59 -0.54 -6.37
CA VAL A 64 -14.78 0.60 -5.92
C VAL A 64 -13.63 0.13 -5.02
N MET A 65 -13.85 -0.85 -4.15
CA MET A 65 -12.76 -1.49 -3.39
C MET A 65 -11.73 -2.16 -4.31
N GLY A 66 -12.18 -2.86 -5.36
CA GLY A 66 -11.29 -3.51 -6.33
C GLY A 66 -10.44 -2.50 -7.10
N ILE A 67 -11.05 -1.43 -7.61
CA ILE A 67 -10.37 -0.35 -8.33
C ILE A 67 -9.41 0.41 -7.40
N GLY A 68 -9.85 0.74 -6.19
CA GLY A 68 -9.03 1.38 -5.16
C GLY A 68 -7.81 0.55 -4.78
N SER A 69 -7.99 -0.76 -4.62
CA SER A 69 -6.90 -1.69 -4.31
C SER A 69 -5.91 -1.80 -5.48
N ALA A 70 -6.41 -1.93 -6.72
CA ALA A 70 -5.58 -2.00 -7.91
C ALA A 70 -4.75 -0.71 -8.11
N LEU A 71 -5.40 0.46 -7.95
CA LEU A 71 -4.72 1.75 -7.99
C LEU A 71 -3.74 1.94 -6.84
N GLY A 72 -4.07 1.44 -5.65
CA GLY A 72 -3.20 1.50 -4.47
C GLY A 72 -1.91 0.71 -4.70
N ILE A 73 -2.04 -0.50 -5.27
CA ILE A 73 -0.89 -1.36 -5.61
C ILE A 73 -0.09 -0.76 -6.78
N ALA A 74 -0.74 -0.26 -7.82
CA ALA A 74 -0.07 0.35 -8.97
C ALA A 74 0.67 1.65 -8.59
N GLY A 75 0.04 2.52 -7.82
CA GLY A 75 0.66 3.74 -7.28
C GLY A 75 1.83 3.42 -6.35
N TYR A 76 1.68 2.37 -5.54
CA TYR A 76 2.76 1.84 -4.74
C TYR A 76 3.97 1.39 -5.60
N GLN A 77 3.76 0.58 -6.63
CA GLN A 77 4.83 0.12 -7.53
C GLN A 77 5.51 1.27 -8.27
N LEU A 78 4.75 2.27 -8.73
CA LEU A 78 5.29 3.47 -9.37
C LEU A 78 6.19 4.28 -8.43
N VAL A 79 5.76 4.53 -7.20
CA VAL A 79 6.58 5.28 -6.24
C VAL A 79 7.79 4.47 -5.81
N GLU A 80 7.68 3.16 -5.69
CA GLU A 80 8.82 2.29 -5.41
C GLU A 80 9.90 2.39 -6.50
N ILE A 81 9.53 2.28 -7.78
CA ILE A 81 10.46 2.44 -8.90
C ILE A 81 11.10 3.83 -8.90
N TRP A 82 10.31 4.87 -8.60
CA TRP A 82 10.80 6.24 -8.53
C TRP A 82 11.78 6.46 -7.37
N LEU A 83 11.47 5.94 -6.18
CA LEU A 83 12.35 6.04 -5.01
C LEU A 83 13.64 5.25 -5.21
N ARG A 84 13.58 4.08 -5.87
CA ARG A 84 14.76 3.29 -6.27
C ARG A 84 15.67 4.07 -7.22
N LYS A 85 15.11 4.71 -8.25
CA LYS A 85 15.87 5.58 -9.16
C LYS A 85 16.57 6.72 -8.39
N LYS A 86 15.84 7.42 -7.52
CA LYS A 86 16.37 8.56 -6.77
C LYS A 86 17.38 8.16 -5.68
N GLY A 87 17.21 6.97 -5.09
CA GLY A 87 18.15 6.37 -4.14
C GLY A 87 19.48 6.00 -4.80
N ASN A 88 19.43 5.46 -6.02
CA ASN A 88 20.64 5.16 -6.80
C ASN A 88 21.39 6.44 -7.23
N GLU A 89 20.68 7.52 -7.58
CA GLU A 89 21.30 8.81 -7.90
C GLU A 89 22.04 9.43 -6.70
N LEU A 90 21.48 9.29 -5.49
CA LEU A 90 22.12 9.77 -4.26
C LEU A 90 23.37 8.95 -3.89
N PHE A 91 23.35 7.63 -4.09
CA PHE A 91 24.52 6.78 -3.85
C PHE A 91 25.61 6.96 -4.93
N SER A 92 25.24 7.27 -6.18
CA SER A 92 26.20 7.56 -7.25
C SER A 92 26.94 8.89 -7.07
N ARG A 93 26.39 9.84 -6.31
CA ARG A 93 27.01 11.15 -6.06
C ARG A 93 28.11 11.12 -4.98
N LYS A 94 28.24 10.03 -4.21
CA LYS A 94 29.30 9.89 -3.19
C LYS A 94 30.59 9.24 -3.72
N LYS A 95 30.65 8.90 -5.02
CA LYS A 95 31.80 8.24 -5.66
C LYS A 95 32.48 9.10 -6.74
N ASN A 96 32.25 10.42 -6.74
CA ASN A 96 32.99 11.38 -7.57
C ASN A 96 33.47 12.54 -6.71
#